data_AF-A0A9R0VBD3-F1
#
_entry.id   AF-A0A9R0VBD3-F1
#
_cell.length_a   1.000
_cell.length_b   1.000
_cell.length_c   1.000
_cell.angle_alpha   90.00
_cell.angle_beta   90.00
_cell.angle_gamma   90.00
#
_symmetry.space_group_name_H-M   'P 1'
#
loop_
_entity.id
_entity.type
_entity.pdbx_description
1 polymer ?
#
loop_
_entity_poly.entity_id
_entity_poly.type
_entity_poly.pdbx_seq_one_letter_code
_entity_poly.pdbx_strand_id
1 'polypeptide(L)'
;MAVGTSSSMLGGALLLLLVLSSAIDVHGGSSSSAAPRSPLDELCIGLGGCIESALAHAKNVKARKVMRSCLQLYVGAVPRLQWAARSVAAGRYSGVPDVLEAAYRDVSQGCSSLAGEVALPKENNEFFMMAFVVHAVVDRVQRIIG
;
A
#
# COMPACT_ATOMS: atom_id res chain seq x y z
N MET A 1 9.46 34.58 -11.58
CA MET A 1 9.92 33.54 -10.63
C MET A 1 8.68 33.02 -9.92
N ALA A 2 8.24 31.79 -10.21
CA ALA A 2 7.12 31.15 -9.51
C ALA A 2 7.72 30.14 -8.53
N VAL A 3 7.59 30.42 -7.23
CA VAL A 3 8.00 29.50 -6.17
C VAL A 3 6.91 28.44 -6.03
N GLY A 4 7.21 27.21 -6.47
CA GLY A 4 6.33 26.07 -6.28
C GLY A 4 6.38 25.65 -4.82
N THR A 5 5.37 26.00 -4.04
CA THR A 5 5.23 25.54 -2.66
C THR A 5 4.84 24.06 -2.66
N SER A 6 5.69 23.28 -2.01
CA SER A 6 5.63 21.82 -1.94
C SER A 6 4.37 21.35 -1.20
N SER A 7 3.59 20.47 -1.82
CA SER A 7 2.37 19.90 -1.24
C SER A 7 2.28 18.38 -1.48
N SER A 8 3.30 17.61 -1.09
CA SER A 8 3.28 16.14 -1.22
C SER A 8 3.08 15.38 0.10
N MET A 9 3.05 16.07 1.23
CA MET A 9 2.89 15.44 2.55
C MET A 9 1.45 15.49 3.10
N LEU A 10 0.60 16.39 2.58
CA LEU A 10 -0.79 16.53 3.03
C LEU A 10 -1.71 15.42 2.51
N GLY A 11 -1.44 14.84 1.34
CA GLY A 11 -2.31 13.81 0.74
C GLY A 11 -2.36 12.49 1.54
N GLY A 12 -1.24 12.06 2.11
CA GLY A 12 -1.16 10.83 2.89
C GLY A 12 -1.81 10.96 4.28
N ALA A 13 -1.62 12.12 4.93
CA ALA A 13 -2.29 12.43 6.21
C ALA A 13 -3.80 12.59 6.04
N LEU A 14 -4.27 13.12 4.91
CA LEU A 14 -5.69 13.25 4.58
C LEU A 14 -6.35 11.89 4.33
N LEU A 15 -5.66 10.96 3.67
CA LEU A 15 -6.12 9.57 3.49
C LEU A 15 -6.22 8.82 4.83
N LEU A 16 -5.23 8.99 5.71
CA LEU A 16 -5.27 8.44 7.07
C LEU A 16 -6.42 9.05 7.90
N LEU A 17 -6.64 10.36 7.82
CA LEU A 17 -7.77 11.03 8.48
C LEU A 17 -9.13 10.58 7.90
N LEU A 18 -9.23 10.29 6.61
CA LEU A 18 -10.44 9.75 5.97
C LEU A 18 -10.73 8.30 6.38
N VAL A 19 -9.67 7.48 6.54
CA VAL A 19 -9.78 6.11 7.07
C VAL A 19 -10.13 6.10 8.56
N LEU A 20 -9.70 7.10 9.33
CA LEU A 20 -10.07 7.25 10.74
C LEU A 20 -11.46 7.87 10.94
N SER A 21 -11.90 8.78 10.05
CA SER A 21 -13.21 9.45 10.13
C SER A 21 -14.37 8.54 9.71
N SER A 22 -14.11 7.46 8.97
CA SER A 22 -15.14 6.48 8.58
C SER A 22 -15.47 5.46 9.69
N ALA A 23 -14.82 5.55 10.86
CA ALA A 23 -15.12 4.73 12.04
C ALA A 23 -16.19 5.34 12.98
N ILE A 24 -16.81 6.47 12.61
CA ILE A 24 -17.90 7.11 13.36
C ILE A 24 -19.13 7.38 12.47
N ASP A 25 -19.72 6.36 11.86
CA ASP A 25 -21.08 6.51 11.32
C ASP A 25 -22.10 6.28 12.46
N VAL A 26 -22.35 7.34 13.24
CA VAL A 26 -23.62 7.45 13.96
C VAL A 26 -24.69 7.89 12.96
N HIS A 27 -25.44 6.88 12.52
CA HIS A 27 -26.87 6.94 12.26
C HIS A 27 -27.39 7.84 11.11
N GLY A 28 -27.64 7.20 9.96
CA GLY A 28 -28.91 7.37 9.27
C GLY A 28 -28.85 7.84 7.81
N GLY A 29 -29.38 7.01 6.90
CA GLY A 29 -30.05 7.50 5.68
C GLY A 29 -29.54 6.99 4.32
N SER A 30 -30.18 5.93 3.83
CA SER A 30 -30.47 5.53 2.44
C SER A 30 -29.61 5.98 1.23
N SER A 31 -29.12 4.94 0.53
CA SER A 31 -29.20 4.70 -0.94
C SER A 31 -28.35 5.54 -1.90
N SER A 32 -27.30 4.94 -2.47
CA SER A 32 -27.29 4.44 -3.86
C SER A 32 -26.02 3.65 -4.18
N SER A 33 -26.16 2.71 -5.11
CA SER A 33 -25.33 1.53 -5.35
C SER A 33 -24.04 1.77 -6.15
N ALA A 34 -22.91 1.68 -5.47
CA ALA A 34 -21.70 0.96 -5.86
C ALA A 34 -20.79 1.04 -4.63
N ALA A 35 -20.45 -0.08 -4.01
CA ALA A 35 -19.50 -0.06 -2.91
C ALA A 35 -18.26 0.71 -3.40
N PRO A 36 -17.82 1.78 -2.71
CA PRO A 36 -16.60 2.47 -3.06
C PRO A 36 -15.51 1.40 -3.16
N ARG A 37 -14.85 1.32 -4.32
CA ARG A 37 -13.71 0.42 -4.47
C ARG A 37 -12.78 0.76 -3.32
N SER A 38 -12.42 -0.26 -2.54
CA SER A 38 -11.65 0.01 -1.33
C SER A 38 -10.35 0.69 -1.76
N PRO A 39 -9.82 1.68 -1.01
CA PRO A 39 -8.60 2.40 -1.38
C PRO A 39 -7.42 1.47 -1.68
N LEU A 40 -7.47 0.24 -1.14
CA LEU A 40 -6.51 -0.83 -1.43
C LEU A 40 -6.70 -1.49 -2.77
N ASP A 41 -7.92 -1.65 -3.27
CA ASP A 41 -8.13 -2.14 -4.64
C ASP A 41 -7.57 -1.13 -5.64
N GLU A 42 -7.76 0.17 -5.39
CA GLU A 42 -7.21 1.23 -6.23
C GLU A 42 -5.68 1.33 -6.10
N LEU A 43 -5.13 1.15 -4.90
CA LEU A 43 -3.69 1.05 -4.68
C LEU A 43 -3.08 -0.21 -5.31
N CYS A 44 -3.76 -1.36 -5.23
CA CYS A 44 -3.28 -2.63 -5.81
C CYS A 44 -3.36 -2.60 -7.35
N ILE A 45 -4.42 -2.01 -7.92
CA ILE A 45 -4.53 -1.77 -9.36
C ILE A 45 -3.46 -0.77 -9.82
N GLY A 46 -3.24 0.29 -9.04
CA GLY A 46 -2.20 1.29 -9.32
C GLY A 46 -0.80 0.70 -9.27
N LEU A 47 -0.45 -0.04 -8.22
CA LEU A 47 0.89 -0.59 -8.02
C LEU A 47 1.19 -1.76 -8.96
N GLY A 48 0.22 -2.66 -9.18
CA GLY A 48 0.32 -3.72 -10.18
C GLY A 48 0.47 -3.15 -11.59
N GLY A 49 -0.33 -2.14 -11.93
CA GLY A 49 -0.26 -1.44 -13.21
C GLY A 49 1.04 -0.66 -13.43
N CYS A 50 1.60 -0.05 -12.37
CA CYS A 50 2.90 0.62 -12.44
C CYS A 50 4.05 -0.35 -12.72
N ILE A 51 4.04 -1.53 -12.10
CA ILE A 51 5.08 -2.55 -12.32
C ILE A 51 4.89 -3.23 -13.69
N GLU A 52 3.65 -3.44 -14.16
CA GLU A 52 3.37 -3.89 -15.52
C GLU A 52 3.85 -2.88 -16.58
N SER A 53 3.64 -1.58 -16.34
CA SER A 53 4.17 -0.51 -17.19
C SER A 53 5.70 -0.50 -17.19
N ALA A 54 6.34 -0.64 -16.03
CA ALA A 54 7.80 -0.75 -15.92
C ALA A 54 8.34 -2.00 -16.64
N LEU A 55 7.61 -3.12 -16.59
CA LEU A 55 7.92 -4.34 -17.31
C LEU A 55 7.85 -4.14 -18.84
N ALA A 56 6.84 -3.39 -19.32
CA ALA A 56 6.69 -3.08 -20.74
C ALA A 56 7.84 -2.21 -21.29
N HIS A 57 8.43 -1.35 -20.46
CA HIS A 57 9.53 -0.44 -20.84
C HIS A 57 10.93 -0.97 -20.53
N ALA A 58 11.05 -2.15 -19.92
CA ALA A 58 12.33 -2.72 -19.54
C ALA A 58 13.16 -3.16 -20.77
N LYS A 59 14.27 -2.45 -21.01
CA LYS A 59 15.09 -2.54 -22.24
C LYS A 59 15.93 -3.80 -22.37
N ASN A 60 16.18 -4.54 -21.29
CA ASN A 60 17.03 -5.75 -21.31
C ASN A 60 16.36 -6.94 -20.59
N VAL A 61 16.82 -8.16 -20.91
CA VAL A 61 16.25 -9.41 -20.40
C VAL A 61 16.37 -9.51 -18.87
N LYS A 62 17.50 -9.05 -18.30
CA LYS A 62 17.75 -9.05 -16.85
C LYS A 62 16.71 -8.18 -16.12
N ALA A 63 16.54 -6.94 -16.55
CA ALA A 63 15.57 -6.00 -15.98
C ALA A 63 14.13 -6.53 -16.11
N ARG A 64 13.76 -7.11 -17.27
CA ARG A 64 12.44 -7.75 -17.43
C ARG A 64 12.21 -8.90 -16.44
N LYS A 65 13.22 -9.74 -16.19
CA LYS A 65 13.13 -10.84 -15.23
C LYS A 65 12.97 -10.33 -13.79
N VAL A 66 13.74 -9.32 -13.41
CA VAL A 66 13.62 -8.65 -12.11
C VAL A 66 12.22 -8.07 -11.94
N MET A 67 11.76 -7.23 -12.87
CA MET A 67 10.46 -6.57 -12.78
C MET A 67 9.30 -7.58 -12.71
N ARG A 68 9.38 -8.69 -13.48
CA ARG A 68 8.40 -9.76 -13.38
C ARG A 68 8.40 -10.43 -12.00
N SER A 69 9.58 -10.65 -11.42
CA SER A 69 9.69 -11.26 -10.09
C SER A 69 9.13 -10.33 -9.00
N CYS A 70 9.44 -9.04 -9.08
CA CYS A 70 8.82 -8.02 -8.23
C CYS A 70 7.30 -8.00 -8.38
N LEU A 71 6.77 -8.03 -9.60
CA LEU A 71 5.33 -8.08 -9.84
C LEU A 71 4.67 -9.26 -9.13
N GLN A 72 5.30 -10.44 -9.16
CA GLN A 72 4.77 -11.63 -8.48
C GLN A 72 4.75 -11.47 -6.95
N LEU A 73 5.77 -10.84 -6.36
CA LEU A 73 5.76 -10.52 -4.92
C LEU A 73 4.59 -9.60 -4.58
N TYR A 74 4.39 -8.54 -5.37
CA TYR A 74 3.32 -7.58 -5.15
C TYR A 74 1.93 -8.19 -5.32
N VAL A 75 1.68 -8.90 -6.42
CA VAL A 75 0.42 -9.61 -6.66
C VAL A 75 0.14 -10.64 -5.57
N GLY A 76 1.16 -11.38 -5.12
CA GLY A 76 1.04 -12.35 -4.02
C GLY A 76 0.69 -11.72 -2.67
N ALA A 77 1.05 -10.46 -2.45
CA ALA A 77 0.76 -9.73 -1.21
C ALA A 77 -0.67 -9.17 -1.15
N VAL A 78 -1.31 -8.93 -2.31
CA VAL A 78 -2.63 -8.28 -2.41
C VAL A 78 -3.69 -8.91 -1.49
N PRO A 79 -3.91 -10.25 -1.48
CA PRO A 79 -4.96 -10.84 -0.66
C PRO A 79 -4.73 -10.62 0.84
N ARG A 80 -3.46 -10.62 1.28
CA ARG A 80 -3.10 -10.40 2.68
C ARG A 80 -3.32 -8.94 3.09
N LEU A 81 -2.94 -7.99 2.24
CA LEU A 81 -3.19 -6.56 2.48
C LEU A 81 -4.68 -6.22 2.50
N GLN A 82 -5.46 -6.82 1.60
CA GLN A 82 -6.92 -6.70 1.61
C GLN A 82 -7.53 -7.28 2.90
N TRP A 83 -7.02 -8.41 3.40
CA TRP A 83 -7.44 -8.96 4.70
C TRP A 83 -7.07 -8.03 5.86
N ALA A 84 -5.84 -7.50 5.88
CA ALA A 84 -5.35 -6.60 6.92
C ALA A 84 -6.28 -5.39 7.06
N ALA A 85 -6.65 -4.78 5.94
CA ALA A 85 -7.51 -3.60 5.97
C ALA A 85 -8.95 -3.89 6.34
N ARG A 86 -9.53 -5.00 5.88
CA ARG A 86 -10.85 -5.43 6.36
C ARG A 86 -10.85 -5.71 7.86
N SER A 87 -9.72 -6.13 8.40
CA SER A 87 -9.55 -6.39 9.84
C SER A 87 -9.47 -5.07 10.61
N VAL A 88 -8.64 -4.12 10.15
CA VAL A 88 -8.58 -2.75 10.73
C VAL A 88 -9.93 -2.05 10.67
N ALA A 89 -10.61 -2.08 9.53
CA ALA A 89 -11.94 -1.48 9.37
C ALA A 89 -12.99 -2.10 10.30
N ALA A 90 -12.80 -3.36 10.69
CA ALA A 90 -13.67 -4.06 11.63
C ALA A 90 -13.15 -3.99 13.09
N GLY A 91 -12.16 -3.15 13.38
CA GLY A 91 -11.56 -3.01 14.72
C GLY A 91 -10.80 -4.25 15.21
N ARG A 92 -10.46 -5.20 14.33
CA ARG A 92 -9.71 -6.41 14.64
C ARG A 92 -8.25 -6.22 14.25
N TYR A 93 -7.38 -6.01 15.22
CA TYR A 93 -5.98 -5.67 14.96
C TYR A 93 -5.03 -6.87 15.07
N SER A 94 -5.43 -7.93 15.77
CA SER A 94 -4.60 -9.14 15.94
C SER A 94 -4.08 -9.68 14.61
N GLY A 95 -2.75 -9.81 14.49
CA GLY A 95 -2.06 -10.33 13.30
C GLY A 95 -2.00 -9.36 12.11
N VAL A 96 -2.62 -8.18 12.20
CA VAL A 96 -2.50 -7.14 11.18
C VAL A 96 -1.09 -6.55 11.12
N PRO A 97 -0.41 -6.24 12.25
CA PRO A 97 0.98 -5.78 12.23
C PRO A 97 1.90 -6.73 11.47
N ASP A 98 1.82 -8.04 11.72
CA ASP A 98 2.68 -9.03 11.05
C ASP A 98 2.52 -9.00 9.52
N VAL A 99 1.28 -8.84 9.04
CA VAL A 99 1.00 -8.73 7.60
C VAL A 99 1.57 -7.45 7.00
N LEU A 100 1.48 -6.33 7.73
CA LEU A 100 2.04 -5.05 7.28
C LEU A 100 3.58 -5.03 7.34
N GLU A 101 4.18 -5.72 8.31
CA GLU A 101 5.62 -5.92 8.38
C GLU A 101 6.12 -6.74 7.19
N ALA A 102 5.48 -7.88 6.92
CA ALA A 102 5.79 -8.70 5.75
C ALA A 102 5.64 -7.91 4.44
N ALA A 103 4.71 -6.94 4.37
CA ALA A 103 4.55 -6.11 3.19
C ALA A 103 5.81 -5.27 2.90
N TYR A 104 6.35 -4.52 3.87
CA TYR A 104 7.55 -3.71 3.58
C TYR A 104 8.85 -4.53 3.55
N ARG A 105 8.97 -5.61 4.34
CA ARG A 105 10.17 -6.47 4.37
C ARG A 105 10.23 -7.47 3.21
N ASP A 106 9.15 -8.21 2.96
CA ASP A 106 9.22 -9.33 2.02
C ASP A 106 8.86 -8.91 0.59
N VAL A 107 8.05 -7.86 0.43
CA VAL A 107 7.60 -7.39 -0.88
C VAL A 107 8.53 -6.31 -1.41
N SER A 108 8.59 -5.14 -0.75
CA SER A 108 9.37 -4.02 -1.26
C SER A 108 10.88 -4.23 -1.10
N GLN A 109 11.36 -4.55 0.11
CA GLN A 109 12.77 -4.88 0.30
C GLN A 109 13.17 -6.16 -0.44
N GLY A 110 12.26 -7.14 -0.54
CA GLY A 110 12.46 -8.32 -1.39
C GLY A 110 12.67 -7.95 -2.86
N CYS A 111 11.85 -7.05 -3.41
CA CYS A 111 12.03 -6.53 -4.77
C CYS A 111 13.36 -5.75 -4.91
N SER A 112 13.71 -4.90 -3.94
CA SER A 112 15.01 -4.21 -3.93
C SER A 112 16.19 -5.18 -3.94
N SER A 113 16.10 -6.28 -3.18
CA SER A 113 17.12 -7.32 -3.12
C SER A 113 17.25 -8.08 -4.45
N LEU A 114 16.13 -8.37 -5.12
CA LEU A 114 16.12 -8.98 -6.45
C LEU A 114 16.69 -8.05 -7.53
N ALA A 115 16.50 -6.74 -7.37
CA ALA A 115 16.91 -5.77 -8.37
C ALA A 115 18.43 -5.58 -8.43
N GLY A 116 19.11 -5.58 -7.29
CA GLY A 116 20.53 -5.26 -7.22
C GLY A 116 20.80 -3.89 -7.86
N GLU A 117 21.54 -3.88 -8.97
CA GLU A 117 21.85 -2.66 -9.75
C GLU A 117 20.72 -2.22 -10.71
N VAL A 118 19.68 -3.02 -10.89
CA VAL A 118 18.55 -2.64 -11.75
C VAL A 118 17.75 -1.53 -11.08
N ALA A 119 17.64 -0.38 -11.75
CA ALA A 119 16.82 0.72 -11.26
C ALA A 119 15.35 0.27 -11.12
N LEU A 120 14.80 0.43 -9.92
CA LEU A 120 13.40 0.16 -9.62
C LEU A 120 12.53 1.41 -9.83
N PRO A 121 11.24 1.23 -10.12
CA PRO A 121 10.26 2.32 -10.03
C PRO A 121 10.27 2.94 -8.62
N LYS A 122 10.10 4.26 -8.55
CA LYS A 122 10.05 5.01 -7.27
C LYS A 122 8.93 4.49 -6.36
N GLU A 123 7.88 3.94 -6.95
CA GLU A 123 6.70 3.36 -6.31
C GLU A 123 7.08 2.21 -5.36
N ASN A 124 8.18 1.49 -5.63
CA ASN A 124 8.69 0.46 -4.72
C ASN A 124 9.07 1.05 -3.35
N ASN A 125 9.72 2.23 -3.35
CA ASN A 125 10.11 2.93 -2.14
C ASN A 125 8.94 3.66 -1.48
N GLU A 126 8.04 4.24 -2.26
CA GLU A 126 6.81 4.86 -1.72
C GLU A 126 5.94 3.82 -1.00
N PHE A 127 5.82 2.61 -1.57
CA PHE A 127 5.14 1.49 -0.91
C PHE A 127 5.83 1.07 0.39
N PHE A 128 7.17 0.99 0.41
CA PHE A 128 7.94 0.69 1.63
C PHE A 128 7.58 1.66 2.75
N MET A 129 7.66 2.97 2.47
CA MET A 129 7.38 4.01 3.45
C MET A 129 5.94 3.94 3.96
N MET A 130 4.98 3.72 3.07
CA MET A 130 3.57 3.61 3.44
C MET A 130 3.32 2.40 4.34
N ALA A 131 3.77 1.21 3.93
CA ALA A 131 3.58 -0.01 4.71
C ALA A 131 4.27 0.07 6.07
N PHE A 132 5.46 0.68 6.14
CA PHE A 132 6.18 0.93 7.41
C PHE A 132 5.41 1.85 8.36
N VAL A 133 4.87 2.97 7.85
CA VAL A 133 4.09 3.91 8.67
C VAL A 133 2.79 3.28 9.14
N VAL A 134 2.05 2.61 8.25
CA VAL A 134 0.78 1.96 8.61
C VAL A 134 1.02 0.85 9.63
N HIS A 135 2.09 0.06 9.48
CA HIS A 135 2.52 -0.91 10.49
C HIS A 135 2.70 -0.26 11.86
N ALA A 136 3.48 0.81 11.96
CA ALA A 136 3.74 1.49 13.23
C ALA A 136 2.46 2.05 13.89
N VAL A 137 1.54 2.58 13.09
CA VAL A 137 0.25 3.09 13.58
C VAL A 137 -0.62 1.95 14.08
N VAL A 138 -0.80 0.89 13.29
CA VAL A 138 -1.65 -0.26 13.63
C VAL A 138 -1.10 -1.01 14.83
N ASP A 139 0.20 -1.23 14.90
CA ASP A 139 0.85 -1.86 16.06
C ASP A 139 0.66 -1.01 17.33
N ARG A 140 0.80 0.31 17.23
CA ARG A 140 0.51 1.20 18.36
C ARG A 140 -0.96 1.12 18.79
N VAL A 141 -1.89 1.11 17.85
CA VAL A 141 -3.33 0.95 18.17
C VAL A 141 -3.56 -0.39 18.86
N GLN A 142 -3.07 -1.49 18.29
CA GLN A 142 -3.16 -2.82 18.89
C GLN A 142 -2.69 -2.84 20.34
N ARG A 143 -1.54 -2.21 20.64
CA ARG A 143 -1.00 -2.14 22.01
C ARG A 143 -1.82 -1.27 22.98
N ILE A 144 -2.71 -0.41 22.48
CA ILE A 144 -3.58 0.44 23.31
C ILE A 144 -4.91 -0.23 23.61
N ILE A 145 -5.47 -0.97 22.63
CA ILE A 145 -6.83 -1.54 22.72
C ILE A 145 -6.89 -3.06 22.86
N GLY A 146 -5.78 -3.77 22.59
CA GLY A 146 -5.61 -5.20 22.80
C GLY A 146 -4.98 -5.49 24.15
#